data_AF-A0A7J3Y0H2-F1
#
_entry.id   AF-A0A7J3Y0H2-F1
#
_cell.length_a   1.000
_cell.length_b   1.000
_cell.length_c   1.000
_cell.angle_alpha   90.00
_cell.angle_beta   90.00
_cell.angle_gamma   90.00
#
_symmetry.space_group_name_H-M   'P 1'
#
loop_
_entity.id
_entity.type
_entity.pdbx_description
1 polymer ?
#
loop_
_entity_poly.entity_id
_entity_poly.type
_entity_poly.pdbx_seq_one_letter_code
_entity_poly.pdbx_strand_id
1 'polypeptide(L)'
;MIILLALSISVLLPPLVAQSSGLARRVVILSIDALKADMLWSLLSQPDVAASLPGFRYILQNGYLARGMIVSFPSSTAVSHAVISTGAPPGVTGITGNAIHLPGTPLTSALSGFNGSLLLAEPLWVTVDRQGLKAVVAAFPQSDPWAWEGKLRQSVVFNPYDSSMGPPTFSTLYTNNRSIPRAYYLNITPASGWVGSLAGYSVSSAWEAAFSFGDETWYFFIADINGDSQPDIVAVVPREKNLSNALAVLKEGEWSKPLNTTLTYKGNTYVIAPLFKALNLSLANFKVYRSLTRPFEAST
;
A
#
# COMPACT_ATOMS: atom_id res chain seq x y z
N MET A 1 19.08 -24.11 -53.77
CA MET A 1 17.66 -24.43 -53.52
C MET A 1 17.51 -25.33 -52.27
N ILE A 2 18.04 -24.91 -51.12
CA ILE A 2 17.90 -25.58 -49.80
C ILE A 2 17.76 -24.55 -48.66
N ILE A 3 18.20 -23.30 -48.87
CA ILE A 3 18.16 -22.23 -47.85
C ILE A 3 16.78 -21.55 -47.74
N LEU A 4 15.91 -21.67 -48.74
CA LEU A 4 14.56 -21.06 -48.74
C LEU A 4 13.46 -21.89 -48.06
N LEU A 5 13.76 -23.12 -47.61
CA LEU A 5 12.79 -23.99 -46.94
C LEU A 5 12.85 -23.90 -45.39
N ALA A 6 13.92 -23.33 -44.83
CA ALA A 6 14.08 -23.19 -43.37
C ALA A 6 13.37 -21.94 -42.80
N LEU A 7 13.00 -20.97 -43.65
CA LEU A 7 12.38 -19.71 -43.22
C LEU A 7 10.83 -19.76 -43.21
N SER A 8 10.23 -20.79 -43.81
CA SER A 8 8.77 -20.92 -43.97
C SER A 8 8.11 -21.88 -42.98
N ILE A 9 8.89 -22.58 -42.13
CA ILE A 9 8.35 -23.46 -41.07
C ILE A 9 8.20 -22.74 -39.72
N SER A 10 8.88 -21.62 -39.51
CA SER A 10 8.80 -20.86 -38.25
C SER A 10 7.52 -20.02 -38.07
N VAL A 11 6.65 -19.95 -39.10
CA VAL A 11 5.39 -19.17 -39.06
C VAL A 11 4.17 -20.07 -38.84
N LEU A 12 4.34 -21.40 -38.80
CA LEU A 12 3.25 -22.37 -38.61
C LEU A 12 3.30 -23.13 -37.27
N LEU A 13 4.24 -22.79 -36.38
CA LEU A 13 4.17 -23.25 -35.01
C LEU A 13 3.15 -22.37 -34.26
N PRO A 14 1.95 -22.87 -33.91
CA PRO A 14 1.13 -22.18 -32.94
C PRO A 14 1.99 -21.95 -31.69
N PRO A 15 1.90 -20.78 -31.03
CA PRO A 15 2.70 -20.49 -29.85
C PRO A 15 2.63 -21.68 -28.91
N LEU A 16 3.81 -22.28 -28.69
CA LEU A 16 3.98 -23.48 -27.87
C LEU A 16 3.43 -23.16 -26.48
N VAL A 17 2.21 -23.63 -26.24
CA VAL A 17 1.53 -23.69 -24.94
C VAL A 17 1.83 -22.49 -24.04
N ALA A 18 1.24 -21.33 -24.36
CA ALA A 18 0.81 -20.47 -23.27
C ALA A 18 -0.20 -21.32 -22.48
N GLN A 19 0.23 -21.82 -21.33
CA GLN A 19 -0.56 -22.63 -20.43
C GLN A 19 -1.93 -21.97 -20.28
N SER A 20 -2.95 -22.50 -20.96
CA SER A 20 -4.32 -22.01 -20.85
C SER A 20 -4.88 -22.51 -19.53
N SER A 21 -4.32 -22.01 -18.44
CA SER A 21 -5.17 -21.72 -17.29
C SER A 21 -6.35 -20.92 -17.85
N GLY A 22 -7.58 -21.36 -17.56
CA GLY A 22 -8.77 -20.63 -18.01
C GLY A 22 -8.65 -19.16 -17.66
N LEU A 23 -9.34 -18.28 -18.40
CA LEU A 23 -9.25 -16.84 -18.21
C LEU A 23 -9.34 -16.48 -16.71
N ALA A 24 -8.39 -15.66 -16.26
CA ALA A 24 -8.35 -15.23 -14.87
C ALA A 24 -9.69 -14.58 -14.49
N ARG A 25 -10.31 -15.05 -13.41
CA ARG A 25 -11.62 -14.54 -12.95
C ARG A 25 -11.55 -13.13 -12.37
N ARG A 26 -10.33 -12.64 -12.07
CA ARG A 26 -10.07 -11.35 -11.43
C ARG A 26 -8.78 -10.77 -12.01
N VAL A 27 -8.76 -9.44 -12.17
CA VAL A 27 -7.59 -8.68 -12.60
C VAL A 27 -7.29 -7.65 -11.52
N VAL A 28 -6.01 -7.52 -11.17
CA VAL A 28 -5.52 -6.47 -10.26
C VAL A 28 -4.56 -5.59 -11.05
N ILE A 29 -4.84 -4.29 -11.08
CA ILE A 29 -3.94 -3.28 -11.65
C ILE A 29 -3.34 -2.51 -10.48
N LEU A 30 -2.02 -2.60 -10.34
CA LEU A 30 -1.25 -1.84 -9.35
C LEU A 30 -0.42 -0.79 -10.09
N SER A 31 -0.71 0.49 -9.84
CA SER A 31 0.13 1.59 -10.30
C SER A 31 1.05 2.04 -9.17
N ILE A 32 2.35 2.15 -9.45
CA ILE A 32 3.35 2.66 -8.51
C ILE A 32 3.91 3.93 -9.14
N ASP A 33 3.57 5.08 -8.56
CA ASP A 33 3.98 6.38 -9.09
C ASP A 33 5.51 6.49 -9.16
N ALA A 34 6.01 7.05 -10.26
CA ALA A 34 7.42 7.25 -10.56
C ALA A 34 8.32 6.00 -10.46
N LEU A 35 7.79 4.78 -10.55
CA LEU A 35 8.60 3.55 -10.60
C LEU A 35 9.35 3.46 -11.94
N LYS A 36 10.59 3.95 -11.95
CA LYS A 36 11.46 3.94 -13.13
C LYS A 36 11.99 2.53 -13.40
N ALA A 37 11.82 2.06 -14.64
CA ALA A 37 12.12 0.68 -15.01
C ALA A 37 13.61 0.32 -14.84
N ASP A 38 14.53 1.20 -15.25
CA ASP A 38 15.98 0.99 -15.11
C ASP A 38 16.42 0.89 -13.64
N MET A 39 15.82 1.69 -12.76
CA MET A 39 16.04 1.62 -11.32
C MET A 39 15.58 0.27 -10.76
N LEU A 40 14.38 -0.19 -11.14
CA LEU A 40 13.88 -1.49 -10.72
C LEU A 40 14.81 -2.63 -11.17
N TRP A 41 15.26 -2.62 -12.44
CA TRP A 41 16.21 -3.61 -12.93
C TRP A 41 17.55 -3.57 -12.18
N SER A 42 18.06 -2.38 -11.85
CA SER A 42 19.29 -2.21 -11.07
C SER A 42 19.15 -2.77 -9.65
N LEU A 43 18.03 -2.50 -8.97
CA LEU A 43 17.75 -3.00 -7.63
C LEU A 43 17.57 -4.54 -7.62
N LEU A 44 16.88 -5.09 -8.61
CA LEU A 44 16.68 -6.53 -8.73
C LEU A 44 17.97 -7.30 -9.08
N SER A 45 18.95 -6.63 -9.69
CA SER A 45 20.26 -7.22 -10.01
C SER A 45 21.19 -7.31 -8.80
N GLN A 46 20.89 -6.61 -7.70
CA GLN A 46 21.68 -6.64 -6.47
C GLN A 46 21.10 -7.70 -5.52
N PRO A 47 21.81 -8.81 -5.23
CA PRO A 47 21.24 -9.93 -4.46
C PRO A 47 20.67 -9.53 -3.09
N ASP A 48 21.40 -8.70 -2.34
CA ASP A 48 21.03 -8.27 -0.98
C ASP A 48 19.77 -7.39 -0.99
N VAL A 49 19.65 -6.51 -1.98
CA VAL A 49 18.49 -5.62 -2.14
C VAL A 49 17.29 -6.39 -2.68
N ALA A 50 17.52 -7.25 -3.68
CA ALA A 50 16.48 -8.05 -4.29
C ALA A 50 15.78 -8.92 -3.24
N ALA A 51 16.51 -9.51 -2.29
CA ALA A 51 15.92 -10.28 -1.19
C ALA A 51 14.85 -9.48 -0.40
N SER A 52 14.98 -8.15 -0.36
CA SER A 52 14.02 -7.23 0.28
C SER A 52 12.85 -6.80 -0.62
N LEU A 53 12.80 -7.27 -1.88
CA LEU A 53 11.76 -6.96 -2.88
C LEU A 53 10.99 -8.22 -3.32
N PRO A 54 10.37 -8.98 -2.40
CA PRO A 54 9.82 -10.30 -2.68
C PRO A 54 8.73 -10.30 -3.75
N GLY A 55 7.88 -9.26 -3.80
CA GLY A 55 6.82 -9.16 -4.80
C GLY A 55 7.34 -9.03 -6.23
N PHE A 56 8.31 -8.15 -6.45
CA PHE A 56 8.93 -8.00 -7.78
C PHE A 56 9.74 -9.24 -8.19
N ARG A 57 10.44 -9.88 -7.24
CA ARG A 57 11.11 -11.15 -7.50
C ARG A 57 10.14 -12.24 -7.92
N TYR A 58 8.99 -12.33 -7.24
CA TYR A 58 7.96 -13.30 -7.59
C TYR A 58 7.42 -13.07 -9.01
N ILE A 59 7.14 -11.81 -9.39
CA ILE A 59 6.70 -11.46 -10.75
C ILE A 59 7.78 -11.79 -11.79
N LEU A 60 9.05 -11.49 -11.50
CA LEU A 60 10.17 -11.81 -12.41
C LEU A 60 10.34 -13.33 -12.62
N GLN A 61 10.10 -14.13 -11.58
CA GLN A 61 10.28 -15.60 -11.62
C GLN A 61 9.07 -16.34 -12.19
N ASN A 62 7.85 -15.82 -12.00
CA ASN A 62 6.60 -16.53 -12.30
C ASN A 62 5.71 -15.80 -13.32
N GLY A 63 6.17 -14.66 -13.85
CA GLY A 63 5.40 -13.83 -14.77
C GLY A 63 6.29 -13.21 -15.84
N TYR A 64 5.81 -12.10 -16.40
CA TYR A 64 6.52 -11.36 -17.44
C TYR A 64 6.80 -9.94 -16.96
N LEU A 65 8.03 -9.49 -17.16
CA LEU A 65 8.46 -8.13 -16.90
C LEU A 65 9.02 -7.52 -18.19
N ALA A 66 8.38 -6.45 -18.67
CA ALA A 66 8.90 -5.70 -19.80
C ALA A 66 10.19 -4.95 -19.41
N ARG A 67 11.06 -4.69 -20.39
CA ARG A 67 12.26 -3.83 -20.18
C ARG A 67 11.88 -2.45 -19.65
N GLY A 68 10.74 -1.93 -20.09
CA GLY A 68 10.14 -0.69 -19.61
C GLY A 68 8.82 -0.43 -20.35
N MET A 69 8.04 0.51 -19.83
CA MET A 69 6.82 1.01 -20.45
C MET A 69 7.11 2.37 -21.08
N ILE A 70 6.79 2.53 -22.37
CA ILE A 70 6.86 3.85 -23.03
C ILE A 70 5.63 4.63 -22.57
N VAL A 71 5.86 5.78 -21.92
CA VAL A 71 4.80 6.64 -21.39
C VAL A 71 4.37 7.69 -22.41
N SER A 72 3.15 8.20 -22.27
CA SER A 72 2.65 9.33 -23.05
C SER A 72 3.47 10.60 -22.80
N PHE A 73 3.46 11.52 -23.78
CA PHE A 73 3.97 12.87 -23.60
C PHE A 73 2.83 13.85 -23.30
N PRO A 74 2.92 14.71 -22.26
CA PRO A 74 4.04 14.80 -21.32
C PRO A 74 4.02 13.67 -20.28
N SER A 75 5.21 13.23 -19.86
CA SER A 75 5.41 12.16 -18.88
C SER A 75 5.13 12.65 -17.45
N SER A 76 3.86 12.98 -17.18
CA SER A 76 3.36 13.44 -15.88
C SER A 76 2.32 12.48 -15.32
N THR A 77 2.14 12.48 -13.99
CA THR A 77 1.31 11.50 -13.28
C THR A 77 -0.14 11.51 -13.77
N ALA A 78 -0.80 12.67 -13.80
CA ALA A 78 -2.20 12.79 -14.21
C ALA A 78 -2.42 12.32 -15.65
N VAL A 79 -1.53 12.73 -16.56
CA VAL A 79 -1.59 12.38 -17.99
C VAL A 79 -1.39 10.88 -18.19
N SER A 80 -0.34 10.32 -17.59
CA SER A 80 0.00 8.91 -17.77
C SER A 80 -1.11 8.00 -17.23
N HIS A 81 -1.74 8.36 -16.12
CA HIS A 81 -2.85 7.58 -15.56
C HIS A 81 -4.15 7.72 -16.38
N ALA A 82 -4.43 8.90 -16.94
CA ALA A 82 -5.54 9.06 -17.88
C ALA A 82 -5.35 8.16 -19.12
N VAL A 83 -4.13 8.09 -19.66
CA VAL A 83 -3.81 7.20 -20.79
C VAL A 83 -3.90 5.73 -20.40
N ILE A 84 -3.38 5.32 -19.24
CA ILE A 84 -3.47 3.93 -18.75
C ILE A 84 -4.93 3.51 -18.56
N SER A 85 -5.76 4.37 -17.96
CA SER A 85 -7.14 4.02 -17.66
C SER A 85 -8.05 3.98 -18.89
N THR A 86 -7.73 4.72 -19.96
CA THR A 86 -8.63 4.88 -21.12
C THR A 86 -8.09 4.26 -22.41
N GLY A 87 -6.77 4.03 -22.52
CA GLY A 87 -6.10 3.63 -23.75
C GLY A 87 -6.02 4.74 -24.81
N ALA A 88 -6.49 5.95 -24.51
CA ALA A 88 -6.54 7.08 -25.45
C ALA A 88 -5.36 8.04 -25.23
N PRO A 89 -4.88 8.75 -26.28
CA PRO A 89 -3.79 9.72 -26.13
C PRO A 89 -4.24 10.99 -25.37
N PRO A 90 -3.31 11.80 -24.82
CA PRO A 90 -3.65 12.96 -24.00
C PRO A 90 -4.67 13.93 -24.63
N GLY A 91 -4.57 14.18 -25.94
CA GLY A 91 -5.51 15.03 -26.69
C GLY A 91 -6.94 14.49 -26.77
N VAL A 92 -7.15 13.19 -26.55
CA VAL A 92 -8.49 12.57 -26.47
C VAL A 92 -8.95 12.46 -25.02
N THR A 93 -8.04 12.16 -24.08
CA THR A 93 -8.39 12.11 -22.65
C THR A 93 -8.78 13.46 -22.07
N GLY A 94 -8.32 14.57 -22.68
CA GLY A 94 -8.45 15.93 -22.16
C GLY A 94 -7.43 16.29 -21.06
N ILE A 95 -6.69 15.31 -20.54
CA ILE A 95 -5.70 15.51 -19.48
C ILE A 95 -4.33 15.70 -20.12
N THR A 96 -3.84 16.94 -20.14
CA THR A 96 -2.58 17.33 -20.81
C THR A 96 -1.45 17.71 -19.85
N GLY A 97 -1.72 17.73 -18.54
CA GLY A 97 -0.73 17.97 -17.50
C GLY A 97 -1.29 17.69 -16.11
N ASN A 98 -0.43 17.75 -15.09
CA ASN A 98 -0.88 17.73 -13.68
C ASN A 98 -1.68 19.00 -13.31
N ALA A 99 -1.40 20.11 -13.99
CA ALA A 99 -2.20 21.31 -14.02
C ALA A 99 -2.61 21.58 -15.47
N ILE A 100 -3.89 21.83 -15.71
CA ILE A 100 -4.43 22.09 -17.04
C ILE A 100 -5.12 23.45 -17.08
N HIS A 101 -5.08 24.07 -18.26
CA HIS A 101 -5.76 25.31 -18.56
C HIS A 101 -6.89 25.02 -19.56
N LEU A 102 -8.11 25.50 -19.28
CA LEU A 102 -9.25 25.29 -20.17
C LEU A 102 -9.39 26.46 -21.16
N PRO A 103 -9.71 26.20 -22.43
CA PRO A 103 -10.00 27.24 -23.41
C PRO A 103 -11.03 28.24 -22.89
N GLY A 104 -10.75 29.54 -23.08
CA GLY A 104 -11.63 30.63 -22.64
C GLY A 104 -11.50 31.04 -21.17
N THR A 105 -10.61 30.41 -20.38
CA THR A 105 -10.33 30.84 -19.01
C THR A 105 -9.12 31.79 -18.92
N PRO A 106 -9.01 32.65 -17.89
CA PRO A 106 -7.84 33.52 -17.72
C PRO A 106 -6.53 32.72 -17.60
N LEU A 107 -5.40 33.24 -18.08
CA LEU A 107 -4.10 32.54 -18.03
C LEU A 107 -3.66 32.15 -16.60
N THR A 108 -4.12 32.89 -15.59
CA THR A 108 -3.88 32.63 -14.18
C THR A 108 -4.75 31.51 -13.60
N SER A 109 -5.70 30.98 -14.38
CA SER A 109 -6.55 29.87 -13.98
C SER A 109 -5.86 28.54 -14.30
N ALA A 110 -5.78 27.65 -13.33
CA ALA A 110 -5.32 26.30 -13.53
C ALA A 110 -6.23 25.34 -12.76
N LEU A 111 -6.60 24.25 -13.42
CA LEU A 111 -7.33 23.14 -12.80
C LEU A 111 -6.39 21.96 -12.59
N SER A 112 -6.67 21.17 -11.57
CA SER A 112 -5.95 19.92 -11.33
C SER A 112 -6.26 18.92 -12.44
N GLY A 113 -5.24 18.42 -13.13
CA GLY A 113 -5.40 17.34 -14.10
C GLY A 113 -5.79 16.01 -13.46
N PHE A 114 -5.69 15.88 -12.12
CA PHE A 114 -6.17 14.72 -11.37
C PHE A 114 -7.69 14.68 -11.25
N ASN A 115 -8.36 15.80 -11.50
CA ASN A 115 -9.81 15.93 -11.36
C ASN A 115 -10.54 15.01 -12.35
N GLY A 116 -11.28 14.03 -11.83
CA GLY A 116 -12.07 13.08 -12.60
C GLY A 116 -13.13 13.70 -13.51
N SER A 117 -13.67 14.88 -13.19
CA SER A 117 -14.67 15.56 -14.03
C SER A 117 -14.09 16.12 -15.34
N LEU A 118 -12.76 16.21 -15.45
CA LEU A 118 -12.05 16.71 -16.63
C LEU A 118 -11.62 15.57 -17.56
N LEU A 119 -11.81 14.31 -17.16
CA LEU A 119 -11.51 13.14 -17.99
C LEU A 119 -12.61 12.97 -19.05
N LEU A 120 -12.26 13.16 -20.32
CA LEU A 120 -13.21 13.11 -21.43
C LEU A 120 -13.41 11.70 -22.02
N ALA A 121 -12.38 10.85 -21.93
CA ALA A 121 -12.43 9.49 -22.45
C ALA A 121 -13.00 8.50 -21.41
N GLU A 122 -13.70 7.45 -21.85
CA GLU A 122 -14.26 6.41 -20.97
C GLU A 122 -13.11 5.63 -20.29
N PRO A 123 -12.99 5.63 -18.95
CA PRO A 123 -12.00 4.84 -18.25
C PRO A 123 -12.45 3.40 -18.05
N LEU A 124 -11.48 2.51 -17.82
CA LEU A 124 -11.67 1.07 -17.68
C LEU A 124 -12.76 0.70 -16.68
N TRP A 125 -12.85 1.38 -15.53
CA TRP A 125 -13.86 1.08 -14.51
C TRP A 125 -15.29 1.38 -14.98
N VAL A 126 -15.50 2.36 -15.87
CA VAL A 126 -16.80 2.61 -16.52
C VAL A 126 -17.08 1.52 -17.56
N THR A 127 -16.08 1.18 -18.39
CA THR A 127 -16.23 0.16 -19.43
C THR A 127 -16.64 -1.18 -18.83
N VAL A 128 -15.96 -1.65 -17.78
CA VAL A 128 -16.29 -2.94 -17.16
C VAL A 128 -17.62 -2.90 -16.39
N ASP A 129 -17.95 -1.79 -15.74
CA ASP A 129 -19.25 -1.59 -15.07
C ASP A 129 -20.41 -1.75 -16.06
N ARG A 130 -20.31 -1.08 -17.21
CA ARG A 130 -21.28 -1.12 -18.30
C ARG A 130 -21.44 -2.52 -18.89
N GLN A 131 -20.40 -3.35 -18.83
CA GLN A 131 -20.41 -4.74 -19.28
C GLN A 131 -20.92 -5.73 -18.21
N GLY A 132 -21.45 -5.25 -17.09
CA GLY A 132 -21.99 -6.13 -16.04
C GLY A 132 -20.93 -6.65 -15.06
N LEU A 133 -19.69 -6.15 -15.13
CA LEU A 133 -18.61 -6.53 -14.22
C LEU A 133 -18.46 -5.49 -13.10
N LYS A 134 -17.78 -5.88 -12.03
CA LYS A 134 -17.51 -5.00 -10.89
C LYS A 134 -16.03 -4.60 -10.85
N ALA A 135 -15.75 -3.30 -10.89
CA ALA A 135 -14.46 -2.73 -10.54
C ALA A 135 -14.47 -2.20 -9.10
N VAL A 136 -13.34 -2.32 -8.42
CA VAL A 136 -13.05 -1.63 -7.15
C VAL A 136 -11.79 -0.79 -7.39
N VAL A 137 -11.93 0.53 -7.35
CA VAL A 137 -10.87 1.49 -7.67
C VAL A 137 -10.54 2.30 -6.43
N ALA A 138 -9.28 2.27 -6.02
CA ALA A 138 -8.79 2.92 -4.80
C ALA A 138 -7.74 3.99 -5.16
N ALA A 139 -8.12 5.27 -5.04
CA ALA A 139 -7.24 6.43 -5.30
C ALA A 139 -6.45 6.37 -6.63
N PHE A 140 -7.03 5.80 -7.69
CA PHE A 140 -6.45 5.96 -9.03
C PHE A 140 -6.69 7.41 -9.49
N PRO A 141 -5.73 8.10 -10.12
CA PRO A 141 -5.98 9.44 -10.65
C PRO A 141 -7.25 9.51 -11.50
N GLN A 142 -7.99 10.62 -11.41
CA GLN A 142 -9.30 10.80 -12.05
C GLN A 142 -10.43 9.87 -11.55
N SER A 143 -10.22 9.04 -10.52
CA SER A 143 -11.27 8.20 -9.91
C SER A 143 -11.98 8.86 -8.72
N ASP A 144 -11.96 10.19 -8.62
CA ASP A 144 -12.61 10.92 -7.53
C ASP A 144 -14.09 10.52 -7.37
N PRO A 145 -14.56 10.08 -6.18
CA PRO A 145 -15.91 9.53 -6.04
C PRO A 145 -17.04 10.45 -6.54
N TRP A 146 -16.94 11.74 -6.23
CA TRP A 146 -17.91 12.76 -6.65
C TRP A 146 -17.99 12.93 -8.18
N ALA A 147 -16.91 12.64 -8.92
CA ALA A 147 -16.92 12.74 -10.39
C ALA A 147 -17.69 11.59 -11.06
N TRP A 148 -17.91 10.50 -10.33
CA TRP A 148 -18.53 9.25 -10.81
C TRP A 148 -19.87 8.93 -10.13
N GLU A 149 -20.35 9.82 -9.26
CA GLU A 149 -21.64 9.67 -8.60
C GLU A 149 -22.78 9.56 -9.63
N GLY A 150 -23.63 8.54 -9.46
CA GLY A 150 -24.73 8.24 -10.38
C GLY A 150 -24.30 7.68 -11.76
N LYS A 151 -23.00 7.56 -12.06
CA LYS A 151 -22.49 7.06 -13.35
C LYS A 151 -22.14 5.57 -13.34
N LEU A 152 -21.96 4.97 -12.17
CA LEU A 152 -21.58 3.57 -11.98
C LEU A 152 -22.74 2.78 -11.35
N ARG A 153 -22.97 1.55 -11.83
CA ARG A 153 -24.06 0.68 -11.35
C ARG A 153 -23.63 -0.23 -10.22
N GLN A 154 -22.46 -0.85 -10.33
CA GLN A 154 -21.99 -1.88 -9.39
C GLN A 154 -20.51 -1.73 -8.99
N SER A 155 -19.77 -0.93 -9.76
CA SER A 155 -18.38 -0.59 -9.51
C SER A 155 -18.28 0.48 -8.44
N VAL A 156 -17.22 0.40 -7.66
CA VAL A 156 -16.96 1.29 -6.53
C VAL A 156 -15.66 2.03 -6.78
N VAL A 157 -15.74 3.35 -6.75
CA VAL A 157 -14.58 4.24 -6.69
C VAL A 157 -14.51 4.82 -5.28
N PHE A 158 -13.34 4.82 -4.68
CA PHE A 158 -13.13 5.45 -3.37
C PHE A 158 -11.73 6.02 -3.30
N ASN A 159 -11.58 7.11 -2.54
CA ASN A 159 -10.29 7.72 -2.33
C ASN A 159 -9.89 7.58 -0.86
N PRO A 160 -9.03 6.61 -0.49
CA PRO A 160 -8.53 6.48 0.88
C PRO A 160 -7.84 7.74 1.40
N TYR A 161 -7.39 8.67 0.55
CA TYR A 161 -6.80 9.92 1.04
C TYR A 161 -7.81 10.85 1.72
N ASP A 162 -9.10 10.75 1.36
CA ASP A 162 -10.18 11.57 1.93
C ASP A 162 -10.44 11.21 3.40
N SER A 163 -10.16 9.96 3.78
CA SER A 163 -10.26 9.48 5.16
C SER A 163 -8.97 9.82 5.93
N SER A 164 -8.87 11.00 6.52
CA SER A 164 -7.70 11.40 7.32
C SER A 164 -8.12 11.96 8.68
N MET A 165 -7.50 11.46 9.75
CA MET A 165 -7.58 12.06 11.09
C MET A 165 -6.42 13.04 11.34
N GLY A 166 -5.59 13.34 10.35
CA GLY A 166 -4.35 14.09 10.53
C GLY A 166 -3.20 13.20 11.05
N PRO A 167 -2.36 13.66 12.01
CA PRO A 167 -1.15 12.96 12.42
C PRO A 167 -1.29 11.46 12.74
N PRO A 168 -2.36 10.99 13.44
CA PRO A 168 -2.53 9.57 13.74
C PRO A 168 -2.67 8.68 12.49
N THR A 169 -3.08 9.24 11.36
CA THR A 169 -3.27 8.51 10.10
C THR A 169 -1.94 8.14 9.44
N PHE A 170 -0.87 8.89 9.69
CA PHE A 170 0.41 8.65 9.04
C PHE A 170 1.03 7.32 9.47
N SER A 171 1.72 6.65 8.56
CA SER A 171 2.56 5.51 8.94
C SER A 171 3.65 5.95 9.90
N THR A 172 4.04 5.08 10.83
CA THR A 172 5.01 5.44 11.87
C THR A 172 5.96 4.29 12.13
N LEU A 173 7.25 4.57 12.14
CA LEU A 173 8.26 3.65 12.66
C LEU A 173 8.49 3.98 14.13
N TYR A 174 8.25 3.01 15.00
CA TYR A 174 8.57 3.08 16.42
C TYR A 174 9.93 2.43 16.65
N THR A 175 10.85 3.17 17.26
CA THR A 175 12.21 2.65 17.51
C THR A 175 12.89 3.38 18.66
N ASN A 176 13.83 2.74 19.34
CA ASN A 176 14.75 3.43 20.25
C ASN A 176 16.02 3.95 19.54
N ASN A 177 16.19 3.67 18.25
CA ASN A 177 17.32 4.12 17.46
C ASN A 177 17.13 5.58 16.98
N ARG A 178 17.86 6.50 17.62
CA ARG A 178 17.79 7.94 17.35
C ARG A 178 18.49 8.40 16.08
N SER A 179 19.19 7.53 15.36
CA SER A 179 19.81 7.89 14.07
C SER A 179 18.82 7.90 12.91
N ILE A 180 17.63 7.31 13.07
CA ILE A 180 16.61 7.24 12.02
C ILE A 180 15.73 8.50 12.09
N PRO A 181 15.82 9.43 11.12
CA PRO A 181 15.07 10.67 11.17
C PRO A 181 13.56 10.42 11.05
N ARG A 182 12.77 11.27 11.70
CA ARG A 182 11.28 11.27 11.65
C ARG A 182 10.60 10.00 12.18
N ALA A 183 11.33 9.16 12.91
CA ALA A 183 10.74 8.04 13.65
C ALA A 183 10.10 8.49 14.96
N TYR A 184 9.20 7.67 15.50
CA TYR A 184 8.69 7.83 16.86
C TYR A 184 9.64 7.14 17.83
N TYR A 185 10.28 7.91 18.70
CA TYR A 185 11.28 7.37 19.61
C TYR A 185 10.65 6.74 20.85
N LEU A 186 10.95 5.47 21.08
CA LEU A 186 10.50 4.72 22.25
C LEU A 186 11.54 4.77 23.37
N ASN A 187 11.06 4.79 24.61
CA ASN A 187 11.85 4.44 25.78
C ASN A 187 11.46 3.01 26.21
N ILE A 188 12.41 2.09 26.15
CA ILE A 188 12.19 0.68 26.52
C ILE A 188 12.68 0.47 27.95
N THR A 189 11.81 0.00 28.82
CA THR A 189 12.08 -0.27 30.23
C THR A 189 11.64 -1.67 30.61
N PRO A 190 12.13 -2.28 31.71
CA PRO A 190 11.57 -3.52 32.23
C PRO A 190 10.04 -3.41 32.41
N ALA A 191 9.32 -4.46 32.02
CA ALA A 191 7.86 -4.47 32.11
C ALA A 191 7.41 -4.45 33.57
N SER A 192 6.46 -3.57 33.90
CA SER A 192 5.95 -3.44 35.27
C SER A 192 4.47 -3.09 35.31
N GLY A 193 3.75 -3.63 36.30
CA GLY A 193 2.32 -3.35 36.49
C GLY A 193 1.40 -3.94 35.43
N TRP A 194 1.81 -5.04 34.78
CA TRP A 194 1.00 -5.77 33.82
C TRP A 194 0.12 -6.81 34.50
N VAL A 195 -1.11 -6.97 34.01
CA VAL A 195 -2.03 -8.04 34.41
C VAL A 195 -2.36 -8.96 33.23
N GLY A 196 -2.81 -10.17 33.53
CA GLY A 196 -3.15 -11.19 32.53
C GLY A 196 -1.92 -11.92 31.98
N SER A 197 -2.12 -12.68 30.90
CA SER A 197 -1.08 -13.47 30.22
C SER A 197 -1.30 -13.47 28.72
N LEU A 198 -0.22 -13.60 27.94
CA LEU A 198 -0.32 -13.85 26.50
C LEU A 198 -0.67 -15.32 26.25
N ALA A 199 -1.82 -15.57 25.62
CA ALA A 199 -2.27 -16.93 25.35
C ALA A 199 -1.25 -17.70 24.48
N GLY A 200 -0.84 -18.89 24.94
CA GLY A 200 0.11 -19.75 24.22
C GLY A 200 1.59 -19.40 24.42
N TYR A 201 1.91 -18.45 25.29
CA TYR A 201 3.29 -18.05 25.58
C TYR A 201 3.60 -18.15 27.07
N SER A 202 4.80 -18.66 27.38
CA SER A 202 5.40 -18.56 28.72
C SER A 202 6.48 -17.49 28.66
N VAL A 203 6.36 -16.46 29.49
CA VAL A 203 7.25 -15.29 29.46
C VAL A 203 8.35 -15.47 30.51
N SER A 204 9.61 -15.48 30.07
CA SER A 204 10.79 -15.58 30.92
C SER A 204 11.21 -14.21 31.45
N SER A 205 11.27 -13.22 30.56
CA SER A 205 11.58 -11.82 30.87
C SER A 205 10.78 -10.92 29.94
N ALA A 206 10.45 -9.71 30.42
CA ALA A 206 9.67 -8.77 29.63
C ALA A 206 10.12 -7.32 29.82
N TRP A 207 9.95 -6.56 28.75
CA TRP A 207 10.15 -5.12 28.64
C TRP A 207 8.89 -4.49 28.07
N GLU A 208 8.78 -3.18 28.24
CA GLU A 208 7.67 -2.39 27.76
C GLU A 208 8.15 -1.12 27.09
N ALA A 209 7.36 -0.62 26.16
CA ALA A 209 7.47 0.74 25.67
C ALA A 209 6.09 1.32 25.43
N ALA A 210 5.83 2.51 25.99
CA ALA A 210 4.61 3.25 25.75
C ALA A 210 4.76 4.18 24.54
N PHE A 211 3.67 4.38 23.80
CA PHE A 211 3.59 5.35 22.73
C PHE A 211 2.19 5.97 22.65
N SER A 212 2.14 7.21 22.19
CA SER A 212 0.87 7.89 21.94
C SER A 212 0.33 7.51 20.56
N PHE A 213 -0.95 7.20 20.51
CA PHE A 213 -1.68 6.99 19.27
C PHE A 213 -3.04 7.69 19.39
N GLY A 214 -3.27 8.72 18.57
CA GLY A 214 -4.39 9.62 18.80
C GLY A 214 -4.20 10.34 20.13
N ASP A 215 -5.25 10.38 20.94
CA ASP A 215 -5.24 10.87 22.31
C ASP A 215 -5.07 9.74 23.35
N GLU A 216 -4.79 8.52 22.89
CA GLU A 216 -4.65 7.33 23.73
C GLU A 216 -3.18 6.96 23.93
N THR A 217 -2.89 6.28 25.04
CA THR A 217 -1.61 5.60 25.27
C THR A 217 -1.74 4.14 24.91
N TRP A 218 -0.81 3.66 24.10
CA TRP A 218 -0.69 2.26 23.73
C TRP A 218 0.68 1.74 24.14
N TYR A 219 0.83 0.42 24.18
CA TYR A 219 2.01 -0.24 24.69
C TYR A 219 2.49 -1.31 23.74
N PHE A 220 3.80 -1.41 23.61
CA PHE A 220 4.46 -2.63 23.19
C PHE A 220 4.85 -3.42 24.44
N PHE A 221 4.39 -4.67 24.53
CA PHE A 221 4.90 -5.64 25.50
C PHE A 221 5.88 -6.56 24.79
N ILE A 222 7.15 -6.46 25.15
CA ILE A 222 8.29 -7.08 24.45
C ILE A 222 8.78 -8.22 25.34
N ALA A 223 8.76 -9.46 24.86
CA ALA A 223 8.99 -10.61 25.72
C ALA A 223 10.01 -11.60 25.15
N ASP A 224 10.86 -12.08 26.05
CA ASP A 224 11.65 -13.31 25.91
C ASP A 224 10.76 -14.47 26.36
N ILE A 225 10.57 -15.46 25.48
CA ILE A 225 9.77 -16.66 25.75
C ILE A 225 10.62 -17.95 25.76
N ASN A 226 11.93 -17.84 25.51
CA ASN A 226 12.83 -18.98 25.38
C ASN A 226 13.90 -19.02 26.51
N GLY A 227 14.07 -17.93 27.26
CA GLY A 227 14.98 -17.79 28.40
C GLY A 227 16.40 -17.33 28.05
N ASP A 228 16.67 -16.89 26.82
CA ASP A 228 17.99 -16.42 26.38
C ASP A 228 18.28 -14.94 26.68
N SER A 229 17.38 -14.28 27.42
CA SER A 229 17.43 -12.84 27.75
C SER A 229 17.34 -11.91 26.54
N GLN A 230 16.85 -12.40 25.39
CA GLN A 230 16.56 -11.60 24.21
C GLN A 230 15.07 -11.66 23.86
N PRO A 231 14.48 -10.56 23.37
CA PRO A 231 13.08 -10.59 22.95
C PRO A 231 12.85 -11.46 21.71
N ASP A 232 11.87 -12.37 21.82
CA ASP A 232 11.40 -13.20 20.71
C ASP A 232 10.12 -12.65 20.07
N ILE A 233 9.30 -11.95 20.86
CA ILE A 233 7.98 -11.47 20.46
C ILE A 233 7.72 -10.03 20.94
N VAL A 234 6.81 -9.37 20.23
CA VAL A 234 6.19 -8.11 20.67
C VAL A 234 4.67 -8.21 20.56
N ALA A 235 3.98 -7.85 21.63
CA ALA A 235 2.53 -7.68 21.63
C ALA A 235 2.15 -6.19 21.54
N VAL A 236 1.12 -5.89 20.76
CA VAL A 236 0.54 -4.54 20.63
C VAL A 236 -0.69 -4.45 21.52
N VAL A 237 -0.61 -3.65 22.58
CA VAL A 237 -1.64 -3.59 23.63
C VAL A 237 -2.20 -2.16 23.72
N PRO A 238 -3.51 -1.96 23.50
CA PRO A 238 -4.13 -0.64 23.58
C PRO A 238 -4.51 -0.27 25.02
N ARG A 239 -4.36 1.02 25.37
CA ARG A 239 -4.95 1.73 26.54
C ARG A 239 -4.44 1.32 27.91
N GLU A 240 -4.50 0.04 28.23
CA GLU A 240 -4.24 -0.49 29.56
C GLU A 240 -3.20 -1.60 29.50
N LYS A 241 -2.40 -1.72 30.57
CA LYS A 241 -1.41 -2.80 30.74
C LYS A 241 -2.06 -4.14 31.09
N ASN A 242 -2.94 -4.62 30.22
CA ASN A 242 -3.61 -5.91 30.34
C ASN A 242 -3.32 -6.74 29.09
N LEU A 243 -2.59 -7.85 29.27
CA LEU A 243 -2.18 -8.72 28.15
C LEU A 243 -3.36 -9.40 27.45
N SER A 244 -4.51 -9.49 28.13
CA SER A 244 -5.75 -10.01 27.52
C SER A 244 -6.30 -9.07 26.43
N ASN A 245 -5.88 -7.80 26.42
CA ASN A 245 -6.27 -6.80 25.42
C ASN A 245 -5.31 -6.77 24.22
N ALA A 246 -4.27 -7.60 24.18
CA ALA A 246 -3.31 -7.63 23.09
C ALA A 246 -4.02 -7.87 21.74
N LEU A 247 -3.88 -6.93 20.82
CA LEU A 247 -4.50 -7.01 19.49
C LEU A 247 -3.69 -7.88 18.52
N ALA A 248 -2.38 -7.98 18.75
CA ALA A 248 -1.48 -8.85 18.02
C ALA A 248 -0.28 -9.23 18.88
N VAL A 249 0.31 -10.38 18.57
CA VAL A 249 1.63 -10.84 19.05
C VAL A 249 2.42 -11.21 17.81
N LEU A 250 3.60 -10.63 17.63
CA LEU A 250 4.40 -10.72 16.41
C LEU A 250 5.81 -11.20 16.72
N LYS A 251 6.34 -12.09 15.89
CA LYS A 251 7.78 -12.39 15.81
C LYS A 251 8.47 -11.45 14.83
N GLU A 252 9.80 -11.35 14.94
CA GLU A 252 10.59 -10.57 13.99
C GLU A 252 10.32 -11.00 12.53
N GLY A 253 10.10 -10.02 11.65
CA GLY A 253 9.74 -10.20 10.25
C GLY A 253 8.24 -10.29 9.96
N GLU A 254 7.40 -10.58 10.97
CA GLU A 254 5.98 -10.81 10.79
C GLU A 254 5.17 -9.52 10.67
N TRP A 255 4.12 -9.59 9.83
CA TRP A 255 3.04 -8.62 9.79
C TRP A 255 1.87 -9.11 10.63
N SER A 256 1.21 -8.19 11.34
CA SER A 256 -0.10 -8.44 11.93
C SER A 256 -1.16 -8.60 10.83
N LYS A 257 -2.30 -9.19 11.19
CA LYS A 257 -3.55 -8.94 10.46
C LYS A 257 -4.00 -7.49 10.71
N PRO A 258 -4.93 -6.93 9.90
CA PRO A 258 -5.52 -5.63 10.22
C PRO A 258 -6.12 -5.64 11.64
N LEU A 259 -5.69 -4.70 12.48
CA LEU A 259 -6.13 -4.62 13.87
C LEU A 259 -7.44 -3.84 13.97
N ASN A 260 -8.58 -4.52 13.79
CA ASN A 260 -9.89 -3.89 13.89
C ASN A 260 -10.15 -3.41 15.32
N THR A 261 -10.09 -2.10 15.53
CA THR A 261 -10.22 -1.47 16.84
C THR A 261 -10.66 -0.02 16.69
N THR A 262 -10.90 0.65 17.80
CA THR A 262 -11.21 2.08 17.83
C THR A 262 -9.98 2.91 18.23
N LEU A 263 -10.01 4.19 17.87
CA LEU A 263 -9.02 5.18 18.27
C LEU A 263 -9.71 6.50 18.61
N THR A 264 -9.46 7.02 19.81
CA THR A 264 -9.93 8.35 20.19
C THR A 264 -8.93 9.42 19.75
N TYR A 265 -9.41 10.45 19.05
CA TYR A 265 -8.61 11.62 18.66
C TYR A 265 -9.46 12.87 18.51
N LYS A 266 -9.06 13.98 19.14
CA LYS A 266 -9.76 15.28 19.14
C LYS A 266 -11.24 15.16 19.53
N GLY A 267 -11.55 14.34 20.53
CA GLY A 267 -12.91 14.15 21.03
C GLY A 267 -13.80 13.24 20.18
N ASN A 268 -13.29 12.69 19.08
CA ASN A 268 -14.01 11.72 18.24
C ASN A 268 -13.42 10.33 18.38
N THR A 269 -14.26 9.30 18.22
CA THR A 269 -13.83 7.90 18.18
C THR A 269 -13.93 7.37 16.76
N TYR A 270 -12.84 6.82 16.25
CA TYR A 270 -12.73 6.34 14.88
C TYR A 270 -12.52 4.84 14.83
N VAL A 271 -13.20 4.14 13.92
CA VAL A 271 -12.88 2.74 13.61
C VAL A 271 -11.66 2.70 12.70
N ILE A 272 -10.63 1.97 13.13
CA ILE A 272 -9.35 1.86 12.44
C ILE A 272 -8.93 0.40 12.27
N ALA A 273 -8.05 0.15 11.30
CA ALA A 273 -7.48 -1.17 11.05
C ALA A 273 -5.99 -1.10 10.64
N PRO A 274 -5.10 -0.57 11.50
CA PRO A 274 -3.66 -0.53 11.21
C PRO A 274 -3.07 -1.93 11.08
N LEU A 275 -1.99 -2.04 10.30
CA LEU A 275 -1.09 -3.18 10.31
C LEU A 275 0.17 -2.80 11.08
N PHE A 276 0.74 -3.75 11.80
CA PHE A 276 2.04 -3.63 12.45
C PHE A 276 3.01 -4.65 11.85
N LYS A 277 4.27 -4.26 11.66
CA LYS A 277 5.36 -5.16 11.29
C LYS A 277 6.46 -5.11 12.35
N ALA A 278 6.80 -6.24 12.93
CA ALA A 278 7.99 -6.36 13.75
C ALA A 278 9.21 -6.43 12.82
N LEU A 279 10.03 -5.39 12.81
CA LEU A 279 11.20 -5.29 11.94
C LEU A 279 12.47 -5.76 12.65
N ASN A 280 12.60 -5.44 13.93
CA ASN A 280 13.72 -5.87 14.77
C ASN A 280 13.29 -5.86 16.24
N LEU A 281 13.51 -6.93 16.98
CA LEU A 281 13.10 -7.03 18.39
C LEU A 281 14.25 -6.85 19.38
N SER A 282 15.49 -6.71 18.91
CA SER A 282 16.64 -6.46 19.78
C SER A 282 16.46 -5.18 20.59
N LEU A 283 16.70 -5.25 21.90
CA LEU A 283 16.62 -4.09 22.79
C LEU A 283 17.60 -2.97 22.41
N ALA A 284 18.68 -3.26 21.68
CA ALA A 284 19.63 -2.26 21.22
C ALA A 284 19.16 -1.48 19.96
N ASN A 285 18.24 -2.05 19.18
CA ASN A 285 17.84 -1.49 17.88
C ASN A 285 16.38 -1.86 17.53
N PHE A 286 15.50 -1.77 18.53
CA PHE A 286 14.12 -2.21 18.42
C PHE A 286 13.38 -1.40 17.36
N LYS A 287 12.63 -2.07 16.50
CA LYS A 287 11.89 -1.47 15.39
C LYS A 287 10.57 -2.18 15.17
N VAL A 288 9.49 -1.43 15.31
CA VAL A 288 8.15 -1.86 14.90
C VAL A 288 7.56 -0.79 13.99
N TYR A 289 7.09 -1.17 12.81
CA TYR A 289 6.46 -0.27 11.86
C TYR A 289 4.94 -0.41 11.93
N ARG A 290 4.22 0.70 12.02
CA ARG A 290 2.77 0.75 11.81
C ARG A 290 2.48 1.33 10.44
N SER A 291 1.60 0.66 9.69
CA SER A 291 1.12 1.13 8.41
C SER A 291 0.33 2.43 8.54
N LEU A 292 0.06 3.04 7.39
CA LEU A 292 -0.89 4.13 7.28
C LEU A 292 -2.27 3.65 7.78
N THR A 293 -2.95 4.50 8.56
CA THR A 293 -4.24 4.18 9.20
C THR A 293 -5.33 5.14 8.72
N ARG A 294 -6.21 4.66 7.86
CA ARG A 294 -7.36 5.41 7.35
C ARG A 294 -8.59 5.02 8.17
N PRO A 295 -9.28 5.97 8.83
CA PRO A 295 -10.49 5.64 9.57
C PRO A 295 -11.61 5.25 8.59
N PHE A 296 -12.49 4.35 9.02
CA PHE A 296 -13.68 4.00 8.23
C PHE A 296 -14.70 5.16 8.15
N GLU A 297 -14.77 5.99 9.20
CA GLU A 297 -15.61 7.18 9.25
C GLU A 297 -14.71 8.41 9.36
N ALA A 298 -14.73 9.31 8.36
CA ALA A 298 -14.34 10.69 8.63
C ALA A 298 -15.48 11.29 9.46
N SER A 299 -15.16 11.99 10.55
CA SER A 299 -16.13 12.54 11.50
C SER A 299 -17.37 13.11 10.79
N THR A 300 -18.56 12.71 11.25
CA THR A 300 -19.83 13.38 10.95
C THR A 300 -19.77 14.86 11.26
#